data_AF-A0A5C1ALS5-F1
#
_entry.id   AF-A0A5C1ALS5-F1
#
_cell.length_a   1.000
_cell.length_b   1.000
_cell.length_c   1.000
_cell.angle_alpha   90.00
_cell.angle_beta   90.00
_cell.angle_gamma   90.00
#
_symmetry.space_group_name_H-M   'P 1'
#
loop_
_entity.id
_entity.type
_entity.pdbx_description
1 polymer ?
#
loop_
_entity_poly.entity_id
_entity_poly.type
_entity_poly.pdbx_seq_one_letter_code
_entity_poly.pdbx_strand_id
1 'polypeptide(L)'
;MSLALFVGLSLLVGCEKKTEPAAEKKVASKEKAEPKEGGGKHDTWWCDEHGVKEADCSMCSAKAAKAFQDKGDWCKDHNRAKSQCFICDPKLQEKFAAEYVAKYGKQPPEPEGQKPDAK
;
A
#
# COMPACT_ATOMS: atom_id res chain seq x y z
N MET A 1 -37.94 -26.72 -32.64
CA MET A 1 -37.70 -26.88 -34.09
C MET A 1 -37.61 -25.50 -34.71
N SER A 2 -36.38 -25.01 -34.90
CA SER A 2 -36.00 -24.13 -36.01
C SER A 2 -34.52 -23.82 -35.87
N LEU A 3 -33.74 -24.59 -36.62
CA LEU A 3 -32.33 -24.41 -36.93
C LEU A 3 -32.18 -23.19 -37.85
N ALA A 4 -31.20 -22.33 -37.58
CA ALA A 4 -30.61 -21.48 -38.61
C ALA A 4 -29.09 -21.39 -38.36
N LEU A 5 -28.36 -22.27 -39.05
CA LEU A 5 -26.92 -22.23 -39.24
C LEU A 5 -26.58 -21.08 -40.22
N PHE A 6 -25.74 -20.13 -39.79
CA PHE A 6 -25.01 -19.26 -40.72
C PHE A 6 -23.52 -19.53 -40.59
N VAL A 7 -23.02 -20.28 -41.57
CA VAL A 7 -21.61 -20.42 -41.92
C VAL A 7 -21.15 -19.13 -42.59
N GLY A 8 -20.05 -18.55 -42.12
CA GLY A 8 -19.45 -17.34 -42.69
C GLY A 8 -17.96 -17.28 -42.41
N LEU A 9 -17.20 -18.12 -43.11
CA LEU A 9 -15.73 -18.04 -43.23
C LEU A 9 -15.37 -16.78 -44.04
N SER A 10 -14.54 -15.90 -43.49
CA SER A 10 -13.90 -14.82 -44.26
C SER A 10 -12.48 -14.59 -43.72
N LEU A 11 -11.50 -15.13 -44.47
CA LEU A 11 -10.08 -14.85 -44.35
C LEU A 11 -9.64 -14.07 -45.60
N LEU A 12 -9.25 -12.80 -45.44
CA LEU A 12 -8.38 -12.02 -46.34
C LEU A 12 -7.62 -11.04 -45.43
N VAL A 13 -6.33 -11.27 -45.12
CA VAL A 13 -5.12 -10.86 -45.86
C VAL A 13 -4.99 -9.34 -46.03
N GLY A 14 -3.88 -8.79 -45.51
CA GLY A 14 -3.24 -7.58 -46.04
C GLY A 14 -3.10 -6.42 -45.05
N CYS A 15 -2.04 -6.42 -44.24
CA CYS A 15 -1.60 -5.25 -43.47
C CYS A 15 -0.51 -4.54 -44.28
N GLU A 16 -0.79 -3.32 -44.76
CA GLU A 16 0.20 -2.48 -45.45
C GLU A 16 0.12 -1.03 -44.93
N LYS A 17 1.29 -0.39 -44.83
CA LYS A 17 1.60 1.05 -44.61
C LYS A 17 1.73 1.59 -43.17
N LYS A 18 2.97 1.43 -42.68
CA LYS A 18 3.90 2.46 -42.21
C LYS A 18 3.43 3.93 -42.34
N THR A 19 3.32 4.64 -41.21
CA THR A 19 3.88 5.99 -41.03
C THR A 19 3.95 6.36 -39.55
N GLU A 20 5.09 6.88 -39.14
CA GLU A 20 5.33 7.48 -37.83
C GLU A 20 4.53 8.79 -37.69
N PRO A 21 4.28 9.24 -36.46
CA PRO A 21 4.54 10.63 -36.14
C PRO A 21 5.42 10.73 -34.88
N ALA A 22 6.57 11.36 -35.04
CA ALA A 22 7.26 12.00 -33.94
C ALA A 22 6.60 13.35 -33.66
N ALA A 23 6.02 13.52 -32.47
CA ALA A 23 6.36 14.60 -31.55
C ALA A 23 5.39 14.64 -30.35
N GLU A 24 5.99 15.03 -29.21
CA GLU A 24 5.40 15.71 -28.05
C GLU A 24 5.13 14.89 -26.78
N LYS A 25 5.84 15.34 -25.74
CA LYS A 25 5.73 14.95 -24.34
C LYS A 25 4.28 15.02 -23.84
N LYS A 26 3.82 13.99 -23.13
CA LYS A 26 3.23 14.18 -21.81
C LYS A 26 3.19 12.90 -20.97
N VAL A 27 3.54 13.12 -19.71
CA VAL A 27 3.48 12.24 -18.56
C VAL A 27 2.06 11.68 -18.31
N ALA A 28 1.98 10.38 -18.04
CA ALA A 28 0.97 9.68 -17.23
C ALA A 28 1.35 8.19 -17.28
N SER A 29 2.14 7.67 -16.34
CA SER A 29 1.65 7.17 -15.05
C SER A 29 0.54 6.13 -15.21
N LYS A 30 0.92 4.85 -15.35
CA LYS A 30 0.34 3.76 -14.56
C LYS A 30 1.22 2.52 -14.61
N GLU A 31 1.59 2.09 -13.40
CA GLU A 31 1.63 0.71 -12.98
C GLU A 31 2.76 -0.18 -13.51
N LYS A 32 3.91 -0.05 -12.84
CA LYS A 32 4.44 -1.20 -12.10
C LYS A 32 5.04 -0.67 -10.80
N ALA A 33 4.18 -0.48 -9.80
CA ALA A 33 4.66 -0.50 -8.43
C ALA A 33 5.14 -1.92 -8.20
N GLU A 34 6.44 -2.11 -8.41
CA GLU A 34 7.15 -3.28 -7.94
C GLU A 34 6.84 -3.42 -6.44
N PRO A 35 6.47 -4.61 -5.96
CA PRO A 35 6.45 -4.86 -4.53
C PRO A 35 7.89 -4.66 -4.06
N LYS A 36 8.19 -3.47 -3.52
CA LYS A 36 9.27 -3.37 -2.53
C LYS A 36 8.82 -4.30 -1.42
N GLU A 37 9.43 -5.49 -1.38
CA GLU A 37 9.46 -6.30 -0.19
C GLU A 37 10.06 -5.43 0.91
N GLY A 38 9.19 -4.69 1.60
CA GLY A 38 9.46 -4.07 2.89
C GLY A 38 9.53 -5.17 3.93
N GLY A 39 10.49 -6.07 3.77
CA GLY A 39 10.89 -7.00 4.81
C GLY A 39 11.86 -6.28 5.73
N GLY A 40 11.35 -5.41 6.59
CA GLY A 40 12.03 -5.18 7.86
C GLY A 40 12.27 -6.56 8.48
N LYS A 41 13.52 -6.89 8.78
CA LYS A 41 13.93 -8.20 9.32
C LYS A 41 13.53 -8.29 10.80
N HIS A 42 12.27 -8.05 11.11
CA HIS A 42 11.74 -8.10 12.45
C HIS A 42 10.76 -9.27 12.50
N ASP A 43 11.25 -10.47 12.83
CA ASP A 43 10.42 -11.66 13.09
C ASP A 43 9.64 -11.55 14.42
N THR A 44 9.57 -10.36 15.01
CA THR A 44 8.92 -10.07 16.29
C THR A 44 7.46 -9.66 16.09
N TRP A 45 6.63 -9.89 17.11
CA TRP A 45 5.21 -9.51 17.05
C TRP A 45 4.99 -7.99 17.02
N TRP A 46 5.96 -7.21 17.49
CA TRP A 46 5.93 -5.76 17.59
C TRP A 46 6.96 -5.11 16.66
N CYS A 47 6.57 -3.98 16.07
CA CYS A 47 7.42 -3.09 15.31
C CYS A 47 7.98 -2.01 16.24
N ASP A 48 9.24 -2.13 16.65
CA ASP A 48 9.84 -1.18 17.58
C ASP A 48 9.95 0.23 16.95
N GLU A 49 10.25 0.33 15.66
CA GLU A 49 10.38 1.62 14.96
C GLU A 49 9.02 2.34 14.83
N HIS A 50 7.94 1.61 14.55
CA HIS A 50 6.66 2.23 14.22
C HIS A 50 5.61 2.10 15.31
N GLY A 51 5.86 1.36 16.40
CA GLY A 51 4.98 1.32 17.58
C GLY A 51 3.63 0.65 17.32
N VAL A 52 3.59 -0.36 16.45
CA VAL A 52 2.39 -1.14 16.10
C VAL A 52 2.74 -2.62 15.97
N LYS A 53 1.75 -3.49 15.82
CA LYS A 53 1.98 -4.92 15.52
C LYS A 53 2.68 -5.05 14.17
N GLU A 54 3.74 -5.85 14.12
CA GLU A 54 4.57 -5.97 12.91
C GLU A 54 3.76 -6.46 11.70
N ALA A 55 2.87 -7.44 11.92
CA ALA A 55 1.99 -7.99 10.89
C ALA A 55 1.05 -6.95 10.26
N ASP A 56 0.66 -5.94 11.04
CA ASP A 56 -0.24 -4.87 10.61
C ASP A 56 0.51 -3.57 10.30
N CYS A 57 1.83 -3.52 10.45
CA CYS A 57 2.57 -2.27 10.28
C CYS A 57 2.50 -1.80 8.83
N SER A 58 1.79 -0.70 8.57
CA SER A 58 1.64 -0.17 7.22
C SER A 58 2.92 0.46 6.66
N MET A 59 3.93 0.66 7.51
CA MET A 59 5.22 1.24 7.12
C MET A 59 6.26 0.16 6.80
N CYS A 60 6.17 -1.01 7.43
CA CYS A 60 6.99 -2.17 7.08
C CYS A 60 6.34 -2.96 5.93
N SER A 61 5.07 -3.34 6.05
CA SER A 61 4.43 -4.26 5.13
C SER A 61 3.68 -3.55 4.00
N ALA A 62 4.14 -3.73 2.76
CA ALA A 62 3.44 -3.26 1.56
C ALA A 62 2.02 -3.87 1.43
N LYS A 63 1.84 -5.11 1.90
CA LYS A 63 0.53 -5.78 1.94
C LYS A 63 -0.40 -5.10 2.93
N ALA A 64 0.09 -4.77 4.14
CA ALA A 64 -0.69 -4.03 5.13
C ALA A 64 -1.04 -2.63 4.62
N ALA A 65 -0.05 -1.89 4.08
CA ALA A 65 -0.25 -0.58 3.48
C ALA A 65 -1.38 -0.58 2.44
N LYS A 66 -1.32 -1.51 1.48
CA LYS A 66 -2.36 -1.66 0.46
C LYS A 66 -3.72 -1.98 1.09
N ALA A 67 -3.78 -2.87 2.07
CA ALA A 67 -5.03 -3.22 2.74
C ALA A 67 -5.66 -2.03 3.47
N PHE A 68 -4.87 -1.13 4.07
CA PHE A 68 -5.38 0.10 4.67
C PHE A 68 -5.82 1.12 3.61
N GLN A 69 -5.07 1.25 2.51
CA GLN A 69 -5.44 2.12 1.39
C GLN A 69 -6.75 1.70 0.74
N ASP A 70 -6.93 0.41 0.47
CA ASP A 70 -8.14 -0.15 -0.14
C ASP A 70 -9.38 0.05 0.77
N LYS A 71 -9.18 0.11 2.11
CA LYS A 71 -10.21 0.43 3.10
C LYS A 71 -10.47 1.95 3.25
N GLY A 72 -9.70 2.81 2.59
CA GLY A 72 -9.75 4.25 2.78
C GLY A 72 -9.15 4.75 4.11
N ASP A 73 -8.47 3.87 4.85
CA ASP A 73 -7.83 4.16 6.13
C ASP A 73 -6.37 4.62 5.91
N TRP A 74 -6.18 5.65 5.08
CA TRP A 74 -4.85 6.14 4.72
C TRP A 74 -4.69 7.63 5.02
N CYS A 75 -3.65 7.98 5.77
CA CYS A 75 -3.20 9.35 5.96
C CYS A 75 -2.22 9.70 4.81
N LYS A 76 -2.61 10.64 3.96
CA LYS A 76 -1.79 11.08 2.82
C LYS A 76 -0.62 11.96 3.25
N ASP A 77 -0.82 12.77 4.29
CA ASP A 77 0.19 13.72 4.77
C ASP A 77 1.41 13.01 5.38
N HIS A 78 1.16 11.88 6.06
CA HIS A 78 2.20 11.11 6.76
C HIS A 78 2.45 9.73 6.17
N ASN A 79 1.91 9.43 4.98
CA ASN A 79 2.09 8.17 4.24
C ASN A 79 1.98 6.90 5.11
N ARG A 80 0.97 6.86 5.98
CA ARG A 80 0.74 5.77 6.92
C ARG A 80 -0.76 5.46 7.01
N ALA A 81 -1.12 4.25 7.44
CA ALA A 81 -2.50 3.96 7.81
C ALA A 81 -3.02 5.00 8.80
N LYS A 82 -4.21 5.55 8.56
CA LYS A 82 -4.76 6.62 9.40
C LYS A 82 -5.01 6.11 10.82
N SER A 83 -5.46 4.87 10.97
CA SER A 83 -5.54 4.17 12.27
C SER A 83 -4.21 3.86 12.96
N GLN A 84 -3.08 4.20 12.33
CA GLN A 84 -1.74 4.06 12.90
C GLN A 84 -0.98 5.40 12.93
N CYS A 85 -1.58 6.50 12.48
CA CYS A 85 -0.90 7.77 12.35
C CYS A 85 -0.96 8.57 13.66
N PHE A 86 0.09 8.43 14.48
CA PHE A 86 0.21 9.10 15.77
C PHE A 86 0.39 10.62 15.68
N ILE A 87 0.86 11.11 14.53
CA ILE A 87 0.98 12.54 14.26
C ILE A 87 -0.42 13.17 14.11
N CYS A 88 -1.36 12.45 13.47
CA CYS A 88 -2.73 12.90 13.32
C CYS A 88 -3.60 12.63 14.56
N ASP A 89 -3.36 11.51 15.25
CA ASP A 89 -4.08 11.14 16.47
C ASP A 89 -3.12 10.49 17.50
N PRO A 90 -2.54 11.28 18.42
CA PRO A 90 -1.61 10.78 19.44
C PRO A 90 -2.22 9.72 20.37
N LYS A 91 -3.55 9.68 20.54
CA LYS A 91 -4.21 8.69 21.40
C LYS A 91 -4.09 7.27 20.87
N LEU A 92 -3.87 7.12 19.57
CA LEU A 92 -3.61 5.81 18.98
C LEU A 92 -2.31 5.21 19.55
N GLN A 93 -1.30 6.02 19.89
CA GLN A 93 -0.04 5.54 20.46
C GLN A 93 -0.29 4.88 21.82
N GLU A 94 -1.09 5.53 22.68
CA GLU A 94 -1.48 4.97 23.99
C GLU A 94 -2.28 3.68 23.82
N LYS A 95 -3.16 3.61 22.82
CA LYS A 95 -3.91 2.39 22.51
C LYS A 95 -2.98 1.23 22.15
N PHE A 96 -2.07 1.41 21.20
CA PHE A 96 -1.15 0.33 20.83
C PHE A 96 -0.16 0.01 21.96
N ALA A 97 0.25 1.00 22.76
CA ALA A 97 1.06 0.77 23.94
C ALA A 97 0.34 -0.09 24.98
N ALA A 98 -0.95 0.14 25.22
CA ALA A 98 -1.76 -0.71 26.08
C ALA A 98 -1.84 -2.15 25.54
N GLU A 99 -1.95 -2.34 24.22
CA GLU A 99 -1.90 -3.68 23.60
C GLU A 99 -0.55 -4.36 23.80
N TYR A 100 0.55 -3.62 23.72
CA TYR A 100 1.88 -4.14 24.01
C TYR A 100 2.02 -4.54 25.49
N VAL A 101 1.60 -3.66 26.41
CA VAL A 101 1.61 -3.93 27.85
C VAL A 101 0.76 -5.15 28.19
N ALA A 102 -0.40 -5.30 27.56
CA ALA A 102 -1.26 -6.48 27.76
C ALA A 102 -0.55 -7.80 27.36
N LYS A 103 0.33 -7.76 26.36
CA LYS A 103 1.08 -8.96 25.93
C LYS A 103 2.36 -9.20 26.73
N TYR A 104 3.10 -8.15 27.07
CA TYR A 104 4.46 -8.26 27.61
C TYR A 104 4.62 -7.80 29.07
N GLY A 105 3.59 -7.20 29.66
CA GLY A 105 3.63 -6.68 31.04
C GLY A 105 4.56 -5.48 31.25
N LYS A 106 5.10 -4.88 30.19
CA LYS A 106 6.01 -3.73 30.23
C LYS A 106 5.64 -2.73 29.14
N GLN A 107 6.08 -1.47 29.28
CA GLN A 107 5.84 -0.44 28.26
C GLN A 107 6.58 -0.80 26.95
N PRO A 108 5.99 -0.49 25.77
CA PRO A 108 6.69 -0.66 24.50
C PRO A 108 7.90 0.27 24.42
N PRO A 109 8.90 -0.06 23.60
CA PRO A 109 9.92 0.91 23.24
C PRO A 109 9.27 2.12 22.57
N GLU A 110 9.87 3.30 22.79
CA GLU A 110 9.43 4.53 22.15
C GLU A 110 9.69 4.41 20.65
N PRO A 111 8.66 4.58 19.82
CA PRO A 111 8.83 4.42 18.39
C PRO A 111 9.57 5.58 17.75
N GLU A 112 10.46 5.25 16.81
CA GLU A 112 11.35 6.19 16.15
C GLU A 112 10.59 7.10 15.17
N GLY A 113 11.04 8.35 15.03
CA GLY A 113 10.49 9.28 14.02
C GLY A 113 9.07 9.81 14.29
N GLN A 114 8.50 9.59 15.48
CA GLN A 114 7.17 10.10 15.86
C GLN A 114 7.19 11.42 16.60
N LYS A 115 8.37 12.03 16.75
CA LYS A 115 8.50 13.37 17.29
C LYS A 115 7.74 14.29 16.33
N PRO A 116 6.68 14.99 16.77
CA PRO A 116 6.17 16.08 15.97
C PRO A 116 7.34 17.05 15.86
N ASP A 117 7.82 17.30 14.65
CA ASP A 117 8.75 18.39 14.43
C ASP A 117 8.14 19.63 15.08
N ALA A 118 8.73 20.04 16.21
CA ALA A 118 8.41 21.30 16.85
C ALA A 118 8.77 22.36 15.81
N LYS A 119 7.74 22.87 15.15
CA LYS A 119 7.85 23.98 14.22
C LYS A 119 8.20 25.27 14.94
#